data_AF-A0A1Q7CZR7-F1
#
_entry.id   AF-A0A1Q7CZR7-F1
#
_cell.length_a   1.000
_cell.length_b   1.000
_cell.length_c   1.000
_cell.angle_alpha   90.00
_cell.angle_beta   90.00
_cell.angle_gamma   90.00
#
_symmetry.space_group_name_H-M   'P 1'
#
loop_
_entity.id
_entity.type
_entity.pdbx_description
1 polymer ?
#
loop_
_entity_poly.entity_id
_entity_poly.type
_entity_poly.pdbx_seq_one_letter_code
_entity_poly.pdbx_strand_id
1 'polypeptide(L)'
;MNKFQYIAPHDTDRLIADIKNLDRTIYNEKVVFGIALYKNDGKLKPSFCKIDFLLKDEILPSEIAYRYDDFVIVRKNITIQFFCEILEKINDGLEVELLPDLRSLIKVNNWEASYVFSNQDWGYLAHQYAGRYYQARFPADVDGFIPNYPLIANDCPPFPNGSLALGYIFNLKYHGWTGMERLFLIEIPDYRAKIKSVKISNKRIIVEAESKFLRLKDLRLQFFISGKGFTITNSNQILTKGKAKIVLEDEAEIILVVLQTKAGEIIDKKEVNLSYVPPDSSIKIEIPSHSLKEMIAMGETKHVEFKSELDNPEPFVSSIISFANSEGGRIFVGVNNHGKIVGISDPPAIKEKIIDWIAQQCDPRIDVDMHYSKDLNIMIVDVPVGKQRPYCMKSGGCFIRHNGTDRQATRSELEQLFKKENLVNRPSYVL
;
A
#
# COMPACT_ATOMS: atom_id res chain seq x y z
N MET A 1 4.56 26.33 -10.73
CA MET A 1 4.68 26.38 -9.26
C MET A 1 3.94 25.18 -8.69
N ASN A 2 4.66 24.21 -8.11
CA ASN A 2 4.12 22.93 -7.70
C ASN A 2 3.16 23.08 -6.51
N LYS A 3 1.87 22.86 -6.78
CA LYS A 3 0.72 22.94 -5.86
C LYS A 3 0.54 21.64 -5.06
N PHE A 4 1.61 21.12 -4.45
CA PHE A 4 1.53 19.88 -3.70
C PHE A 4 1.74 20.16 -2.22
N GLN A 5 0.61 20.30 -1.50
CA GLN A 5 0.37 19.81 -0.12
C GLN A 5 -0.80 20.50 0.57
N TYR A 6 -1.34 21.60 0.04
CA TYR A 6 -2.52 22.23 0.61
C TYR A 6 -3.33 22.96 -0.48
N ILE A 7 -4.49 22.42 -0.84
CA ILE A 7 -5.52 23.19 -1.53
C ILE A 7 -6.37 23.76 -0.42
N ALA A 8 -6.47 25.09 -0.36
CA ALA A 8 -7.19 25.79 0.69
C ALA A 8 -8.61 25.21 0.88
N PRO A 9 -9.14 25.18 2.12
CA PRO A 9 -10.47 24.65 2.38
C PRO A 9 -11.51 25.48 1.62
N HIS A 10 -12.37 24.81 0.84
CA HIS A 10 -13.59 25.28 0.13
C HIS A 10 -13.64 25.26 -1.40
N ASP A 11 -12.62 24.86 -2.14
CA ASP A 11 -12.66 25.05 -3.59
C ASP A 11 -13.22 23.85 -4.39
N THR A 12 -14.50 23.50 -4.17
CA THR A 12 -15.25 22.57 -5.07
C THR A 12 -15.20 23.05 -6.51
N ASP A 13 -15.14 24.37 -6.75
CA ASP A 13 -15.01 24.94 -8.08
C ASP A 13 -13.69 24.53 -8.74
N ARG A 14 -12.58 24.53 -8.00
CA ARG A 14 -11.30 24.01 -8.49
C ARG A 14 -11.32 22.51 -8.77
N LEU A 15 -11.97 21.72 -7.92
CA LEU A 15 -12.17 20.29 -8.20
C LEU A 15 -12.97 20.09 -9.50
N ILE A 16 -14.07 20.82 -9.66
CA ILE A 16 -14.89 20.80 -10.88
C ILE A 16 -14.07 21.25 -12.09
N ALA A 17 -13.27 22.31 -11.98
CA ALA A 17 -12.38 22.78 -13.03
C ALA A 17 -11.34 21.72 -13.41
N ASP A 18 -10.75 21.05 -12.42
CA ASP A 18 -9.80 19.95 -12.64
C ASP A 18 -10.47 18.79 -13.39
N ILE A 19 -11.70 18.41 -13.01
CA ILE A 19 -12.49 17.36 -13.69
C ILE A 19 -12.87 17.78 -15.12
N LYS A 20 -13.28 19.04 -15.32
CA LYS A 20 -13.66 19.59 -16.63
C LYS A 20 -12.45 19.61 -17.58
N ASN A 21 -11.25 19.87 -17.06
CA ASN A 21 -9.98 19.91 -17.80
C ASN A 21 -9.33 18.55 -18.07
N LEU A 22 -9.92 17.43 -17.60
CA LEU A 22 -9.39 16.10 -17.90
C LEU A 22 -9.39 15.81 -19.40
N ASP A 23 -8.30 15.21 -19.87
CA ASP A 23 -8.16 14.80 -21.27
C ASP A 23 -9.15 13.67 -21.60
N ARG A 24 -10.14 13.97 -22.45
CA ARG A 24 -11.21 13.03 -22.87
C ARG A 24 -10.72 11.90 -23.76
N THR A 25 -9.45 11.90 -24.14
CA THR A 25 -8.79 10.76 -24.80
C THR A 25 -8.26 9.75 -23.78
N ILE A 26 -8.04 10.16 -22.53
CA ILE A 26 -7.46 9.33 -21.45
C ILE A 26 -8.54 8.72 -20.57
N TYR A 27 -9.53 9.50 -20.16
CA TYR A 27 -10.52 9.11 -19.16
C TYR A 27 -11.84 8.65 -19.77
N ASN A 28 -12.52 7.76 -19.05
CA ASN A 28 -13.88 7.34 -19.36
C ASN A 28 -14.84 8.54 -19.29
N GLU A 29 -15.92 8.52 -20.06
CA GLU A 29 -16.97 9.55 -20.01
C GLU A 29 -17.85 9.45 -18.74
N LYS A 30 -17.77 8.30 -18.06
CA LYS A 30 -18.43 8.01 -16.78
C LYS A 30 -17.43 7.84 -15.65
N VAL A 31 -17.90 8.10 -14.44
CA VAL A 31 -17.22 7.76 -13.18
C VAL A 31 -18.00 6.67 -12.46
N VAL A 32 -17.29 5.89 -11.65
CA VAL A 32 -17.92 4.92 -10.76
C VAL A 32 -18.29 5.66 -9.47
N PHE A 33 -19.59 5.82 -9.24
CA PHE A 33 -20.14 6.41 -8.03
C PHE A 33 -20.51 5.29 -7.05
N GLY A 34 -19.69 5.11 -6.02
CA GLY A 34 -19.93 4.19 -4.91
C GLY A 34 -20.41 4.92 -3.68
N ILE A 35 -21.50 4.46 -3.06
CA ILE A 35 -22.02 5.03 -1.82
C ILE A 35 -22.57 3.94 -0.91
N ALA A 36 -22.36 4.10 0.39
CA ALA A 36 -22.96 3.26 1.41
C ALA A 36 -23.79 4.12 2.35
N LEU A 37 -24.97 3.62 2.69
CA LEU A 37 -25.99 4.35 3.44
C LEU A 37 -26.42 3.52 4.64
N TYR A 38 -26.60 4.18 5.78
CA TYR A 38 -27.18 3.59 6.96
C TYR A 38 -28.56 4.18 7.23
N LYS A 39 -29.52 3.30 7.56
CA LYS A 39 -30.87 3.70 7.90
C LYS A 39 -30.91 4.13 9.35
N ASN A 40 -31.18 5.42 9.57
CA ASN A 40 -31.34 6.00 10.90
C ASN A 40 -32.53 6.97 10.91
N ASP A 41 -33.39 6.87 11.92
CA ASP A 41 -34.64 7.63 12.04
C ASP A 41 -35.52 7.57 10.77
N GLY A 42 -35.58 6.40 10.14
CA GLY A 42 -36.34 6.18 8.91
C GLY A 42 -35.74 6.81 7.64
N LYS A 43 -34.58 7.47 7.73
CA LYS A 43 -33.87 8.08 6.60
C LYS A 43 -32.60 7.31 6.27
N LEU A 44 -32.25 7.25 4.99
CA LEU A 44 -30.98 6.70 4.55
C LEU A 44 -29.92 7.81 4.55
N LYS A 45 -28.92 7.66 5.40
CA LYS A 45 -27.86 8.64 5.62
C LYS A 45 -26.52 8.12 5.10
N PRO A 46 -25.70 8.93 4.40
CA PRO A 46 -24.40 8.49 3.87
C PRO A 46 -23.38 8.16 4.96
N SER A 47 -22.89 6.93 4.94
CA SER A 47 -21.81 6.45 5.82
C SER A 47 -20.44 6.53 5.15
N PHE A 48 -20.40 6.34 3.82
CA PHE A 48 -19.17 6.35 3.01
C PHE A 48 -19.50 6.61 1.53
N CYS A 49 -18.63 7.33 0.82
CA CYS A 49 -18.70 7.48 -0.63
C CYS A 49 -17.31 7.46 -1.25
N LYS A 50 -17.20 6.86 -2.44
CA LYS A 50 -15.99 6.86 -3.27
C LYS A 50 -16.36 7.10 -4.73
N ILE A 51 -15.60 7.95 -5.39
CA ILE A 51 -15.70 8.24 -6.81
C ILE A 51 -14.40 7.83 -7.49
N ASP A 52 -14.50 6.88 -8.43
CA ASP A 52 -13.36 6.41 -9.21
C ASP A 52 -13.44 6.91 -10.65
N PHE A 53 -12.36 7.56 -11.10
CA PHE A 53 -12.11 7.86 -12.50
C PHE A 53 -11.32 6.72 -13.13
N LEU A 54 -11.81 6.20 -14.26
CA LEU A 54 -11.19 5.08 -14.97
C LEU A 54 -10.63 5.51 -16.32
N LEU A 55 -9.78 4.66 -16.90
CA LEU A 55 -9.31 4.84 -18.28
C LEU A 55 -10.48 4.76 -19.27
N LYS A 56 -10.33 5.45 -20.41
CA LYS A 56 -11.36 5.52 -21.46
C LYS A 56 -11.86 4.16 -21.92
N ASP A 57 -10.94 3.23 -22.14
CA ASP A 57 -11.23 1.89 -22.65
C ASP A 57 -11.36 0.84 -21.54
N GLU A 58 -11.33 1.26 -20.27
CA GLU A 58 -11.52 0.35 -19.14
C GLU A 58 -13.01 0.02 -18.97
N ILE A 59 -13.27 -1.27 -18.75
CA ILE A 59 -14.63 -1.78 -18.58
C ILE A 59 -15.18 -1.25 -17.26
N LEU A 60 -16.28 -0.50 -17.32
CA LEU A 60 -16.99 -0.04 -16.14
C LEU A 60 -17.48 -1.23 -15.31
N PRO A 61 -17.29 -1.23 -13.99
CA PRO A 61 -17.78 -2.30 -13.14
C PRO A 61 -19.31 -2.35 -13.16
N SER A 62 -19.87 -3.56 -12.97
CA SER A 62 -21.32 -3.73 -12.90
C SER A 62 -21.93 -2.87 -11.80
N GLU A 63 -23.08 -2.26 -12.09
CA GLU A 63 -23.86 -1.56 -11.07
C GLU A 63 -24.40 -2.55 -10.05
N ILE A 64 -24.44 -2.15 -8.78
CA ILE A 64 -24.95 -2.98 -7.69
C ILE A 64 -25.83 -2.14 -6.76
N ALA A 65 -26.75 -2.83 -6.10
CA ALA A 65 -27.59 -2.29 -5.04
C ALA A 65 -27.82 -3.39 -3.99
N TYR A 66 -26.88 -3.56 -3.07
CA TYR A 66 -26.98 -4.54 -2.00
C TYR A 66 -27.73 -3.94 -0.83
N ARG A 67 -28.84 -4.57 -0.45
CA ARG A 67 -29.73 -4.13 0.61
C ARG A 67 -29.70 -5.15 1.75
N TYR A 68 -29.08 -4.73 2.84
CA TYR A 68 -29.17 -5.40 4.13
C TYR A 68 -30.23 -4.67 4.98
N ASP A 69 -30.45 -5.12 6.22
CA ASP A 69 -31.51 -4.58 7.11
C ASP A 69 -31.49 -3.05 7.21
N ASP A 70 -30.42 -2.51 7.82
CA ASP A 70 -30.25 -1.06 8.02
C ASP A 70 -29.11 -0.48 7.18
N PHE A 71 -28.54 -1.25 6.24
CA PHE A 71 -27.38 -0.82 5.48
C PHE A 71 -27.54 -1.13 4.00
N VAL A 72 -27.26 -0.15 3.16
CA VAL A 72 -27.38 -0.27 1.71
C VAL A 72 -26.08 0.17 1.05
N ILE A 73 -25.58 -0.64 0.12
CA ILE A 73 -24.39 -0.33 -0.67
C ILE A 73 -24.80 -0.23 -2.14
N VAL A 74 -24.53 0.92 -2.75
CA VAL A 74 -24.88 1.22 -4.14
C VAL A 74 -23.61 1.54 -4.92
N ARG A 75 -23.50 0.99 -6.13
CA ARG A 75 -22.50 1.40 -7.13
C ARG A 75 -23.21 1.69 -8.43
N LYS A 76 -22.98 2.88 -8.97
CA LYS A 76 -23.56 3.37 -10.23
C LYS A 76 -22.47 3.88 -11.15
N ASN A 77 -22.71 3.82 -12.45
CA ASN A 77 -21.83 4.44 -13.45
C ASN A 77 -22.52 5.69 -13.99
N ILE A 78 -22.10 6.86 -13.50
CA ILE A 78 -22.73 8.13 -13.83
C ILE A 78 -21.84 8.95 -14.77
N THR A 79 -22.44 9.83 -15.57
CA THR A 79 -21.66 10.70 -16.47
C THR A 79 -20.84 11.70 -15.66
N ILE A 80 -19.68 12.10 -16.18
CA ILE A 80 -18.87 13.17 -15.57
C ILE A 80 -19.66 14.47 -15.43
N GLN A 81 -20.52 14.78 -16.40
CA GLN A 81 -21.38 15.96 -16.36
C GLN A 81 -22.32 15.92 -15.15
N PHE A 82 -23.03 14.81 -14.93
CA PHE A 82 -23.92 14.65 -13.78
C PHE A 82 -23.14 14.68 -12.45
N PHE A 83 -21.94 14.10 -12.42
CA PHE A 83 -21.09 14.18 -11.23
C PHE A 83 -20.67 15.63 -10.90
N CYS A 84 -20.33 16.44 -11.91
CA CYS A 84 -20.06 17.87 -11.70
C CYS A 84 -21.28 18.61 -11.13
N GLU A 85 -22.49 18.31 -11.62
CA GLU A 85 -23.74 18.90 -11.10
C GLU A 85 -24.01 18.53 -9.63
N ILE A 86 -23.61 17.33 -9.20
CA ILE A 86 -23.63 16.95 -7.78
C ILE A 86 -22.64 17.83 -7.00
N LEU A 87 -21.40 17.94 -7.46
CA LEU A 87 -20.36 18.73 -6.79
C LEU A 87 -20.70 20.22 -6.66
N GLU A 88 -21.43 20.79 -7.63
CA GLU A 88 -21.89 22.18 -7.60
C GLU A 88 -22.83 22.47 -6.41
N LYS A 89 -23.50 21.45 -5.85
CA LYS A 89 -24.52 21.62 -4.79
C LYS A 89 -24.19 20.87 -3.50
N ILE A 90 -23.19 19.99 -3.50
CA ILE A 90 -22.93 19.04 -2.41
C ILE A 90 -22.56 19.72 -1.08
N ASN A 91 -22.01 20.94 -1.09
CA ASN A 91 -21.67 21.64 0.15
C ASN A 91 -22.90 22.21 0.86
N ASP A 92 -23.92 22.61 0.10
CA ASP A 92 -25.19 23.12 0.64
C ASP A 92 -26.14 21.99 1.04
N GLY A 93 -25.93 20.80 0.46
CA GLY A 93 -26.75 19.61 0.64
C GLY A 93 -27.64 19.38 -0.58
N LEU A 94 -27.58 18.17 -1.12
CA LEU A 94 -28.33 17.75 -2.30
C LEU A 94 -29.05 16.43 -2.02
N GLU A 95 -30.35 16.38 -2.26
CA GLU A 95 -31.08 15.11 -2.34
C GLU A 95 -30.71 14.42 -3.65
N VAL A 96 -30.07 13.25 -3.55
CA VAL A 96 -29.65 12.45 -4.70
C VAL A 96 -30.52 11.20 -4.78
N GLU A 97 -31.18 11.02 -5.93
CA GLU A 97 -31.87 9.77 -6.26
C GLU A 97 -30.85 8.75 -6.77
N LEU A 98 -30.60 7.71 -5.98
CA LEU A 98 -29.66 6.64 -6.28
C LEU A 98 -30.36 5.46 -6.99
N LEU A 99 -31.63 5.23 -6.62
CA LEU A 99 -32.58 4.29 -7.24
C LEU A 99 -33.99 4.89 -7.12
N PRO A 100 -35.00 4.41 -7.89
CA PRO A 100 -36.35 4.98 -7.86
C PRO A 100 -37.00 5.06 -6.47
N ASP A 101 -36.65 4.13 -5.59
CA ASP A 101 -37.13 4.04 -4.20
C ASP A 101 -36.08 4.49 -3.17
N LEU A 102 -34.91 4.95 -3.63
CA LEU A 102 -33.75 5.22 -2.78
C LEU A 102 -33.23 6.64 -3.02
N ARG A 103 -33.46 7.51 -2.03
CA ARG A 103 -32.95 8.88 -1.98
C ARG A 103 -32.17 9.13 -0.70
N SER A 104 -31.18 10.01 -0.78
CA SER A 104 -30.38 10.40 0.37
C SER A 104 -29.92 11.85 0.22
N LEU A 105 -30.01 12.61 1.32
CA LEU A 105 -29.39 13.92 1.44
C LEU A 105 -27.87 13.73 1.57
N ILE A 106 -27.14 14.15 0.55
CA ILE A 106 -25.69 14.15 0.54
C ILE A 106 -25.22 15.57 0.79
N LYS A 107 -24.48 15.76 1.89
CA LYS A 107 -23.81 17.02 2.22
C LYS A 107 -22.40 16.73 2.68
N VAL A 108 -21.41 17.50 2.25
CA VAL A 108 -20.02 17.34 2.69
C VAL A 108 -19.41 18.66 3.12
N ASN A 109 -18.37 18.59 3.95
CA ASN A 109 -17.54 19.74 4.32
C ASN A 109 -16.08 19.33 4.46
N ASN A 110 -15.21 20.31 4.76
CA ASN A 110 -13.80 20.09 5.07
C ASN A 110 -13.06 19.34 3.95
N TRP A 111 -13.17 19.87 2.73
CA TRP A 111 -12.42 19.35 1.59
C TRP A 111 -10.91 19.49 1.81
N GLU A 112 -10.21 18.38 1.62
CA GLU A 112 -8.77 18.30 1.55
C GLU A 112 -8.38 17.69 0.21
N ALA A 113 -7.22 18.11 -0.30
CA ALA A 113 -6.70 17.58 -1.54
C ALA A 113 -5.20 17.30 -1.43
N SER A 114 -4.82 16.14 -1.94
CA SER A 114 -3.45 15.65 -1.96
C SER A 114 -3.09 15.15 -3.35
N TYR A 115 -1.81 15.18 -3.67
CA TYR A 115 -1.29 14.41 -4.79
C TYR A 115 -0.43 13.30 -4.22
N VAL A 116 -0.82 12.08 -4.52
CA VAL A 116 -0.15 10.88 -4.03
C VAL A 116 0.59 10.27 -5.19
N PHE A 117 1.82 9.84 -4.95
CA PHE A 117 2.64 9.21 -5.98
C PHE A 117 2.34 7.72 -6.08
N SER A 118 2.72 7.09 -7.20
CA SER A 118 2.38 5.69 -7.42
C SER A 118 2.96 4.78 -6.34
N ASN A 119 2.30 3.67 -6.04
CA ASN A 119 2.68 2.62 -5.09
C ASN A 119 3.10 3.12 -3.68
N GLN A 120 2.62 4.29 -3.27
CA GLN A 120 2.73 4.73 -1.87
C GLN A 120 1.53 4.22 -1.06
N ASP A 121 1.74 3.94 0.22
CA ASP A 121 0.63 3.72 1.14
C ASP A 121 0.08 5.09 1.59
N TRP A 122 -1.15 5.42 1.17
CA TRP A 122 -1.83 6.64 1.60
C TRP A 122 -3.32 6.39 1.81
N GLY A 123 -3.79 6.64 3.03
CA GLY A 123 -5.17 6.39 3.43
C GLY A 123 -5.55 4.92 3.25
N TYR A 124 -6.73 4.70 2.66
CA TYR A 124 -7.28 3.36 2.39
C TYR A 124 -7.07 2.89 0.95
N LEU A 125 -6.21 3.54 0.18
CA LEU A 125 -6.16 3.37 -1.27
C LEU A 125 -4.89 2.65 -1.73
N ALA A 126 -5.04 1.81 -2.75
CA ALA A 126 -3.96 1.06 -3.39
C ALA A 126 -3.52 1.77 -4.69
N HIS A 127 -2.75 2.85 -4.54
CA HIS A 127 -2.38 3.74 -5.65
C HIS A 127 -1.48 3.06 -6.68
N GLN A 128 -2.01 2.60 -7.80
CA GLN A 128 -1.19 2.02 -8.87
C GLN A 128 -0.54 3.06 -9.79
N TYR A 129 -1.10 4.26 -9.80
CA TYR A 129 -0.63 5.46 -10.52
C TYR A 129 -0.53 6.59 -9.50
N ALA A 130 0.31 7.58 -9.80
CA ALA A 130 0.20 8.85 -9.09
C ALA A 130 -1.15 9.50 -9.43
N GLY A 131 -1.65 10.42 -8.62
CA GLY A 131 -2.96 11.00 -8.86
C GLY A 131 -3.34 12.10 -7.89
N ARG A 132 -4.44 12.79 -8.21
CA ARG A 132 -5.08 13.75 -7.31
C ARG A 132 -6.15 13.02 -6.50
N TYR A 133 -6.10 13.23 -5.20
CA TYR A 133 -7.01 12.65 -4.23
C TYR A 133 -7.70 13.76 -3.49
N TYR A 134 -9.02 13.70 -3.47
CA TYR A 134 -9.85 14.62 -2.70
C TYR A 134 -10.58 13.84 -1.64
N GLN A 135 -10.61 14.39 -0.44
CA GLN A 135 -11.42 13.84 0.64
C GLN A 135 -12.24 14.95 1.30
N ALA A 136 -13.45 14.61 1.69
CA ALA A 136 -14.32 15.44 2.51
C ALA A 136 -15.02 14.57 3.54
N ARG A 137 -15.72 15.21 4.48
CA ARG A 137 -16.50 14.51 5.48
C ARG A 137 -17.99 14.80 5.38
N PHE A 138 -18.80 13.77 5.64
CA PHE A 138 -20.22 13.94 5.93
C PHE A 138 -20.35 14.58 7.33
N PRO A 139 -20.99 15.75 7.47
CA PRO A 139 -21.24 16.34 8.77
C PRO A 139 -22.23 15.50 9.59
N ALA A 140 -22.16 15.66 10.92
CA ALA A 140 -22.85 14.79 11.88
C ALA A 140 -24.40 14.86 11.83
N ASP A 141 -24.96 15.85 11.15
CA ASP A 141 -26.40 16.00 10.94
C ASP A 141 -26.92 15.10 9.81
N VAL A 142 -26.06 14.76 8.85
CA VAL A 142 -26.41 13.96 7.66
C VAL A 142 -25.75 12.60 7.59
N ASP A 143 -24.79 12.26 8.47
CA ASP A 143 -24.00 11.04 8.34
C ASP A 143 -24.74 9.76 8.79
N GLY A 144 -24.26 8.64 8.27
CA GLY A 144 -24.62 7.28 8.69
C GLY A 144 -23.45 6.52 9.31
N PHE A 145 -23.75 5.38 9.93
CA PHE A 145 -22.75 4.50 10.54
C PHE A 145 -22.32 3.39 9.58
N ILE A 146 -21.12 2.84 9.79
CA ILE A 146 -20.70 1.61 9.11
C ILE A 146 -20.90 0.46 10.10
N PRO A 147 -21.79 -0.52 9.80
CA PRO A 147 -22.05 -1.64 10.70
C PRO A 147 -20.79 -2.42 11.08
N ASN A 148 -20.64 -2.71 12.37
CA ASN A 148 -19.59 -3.60 12.90
C ASN A 148 -20.05 -5.05 13.08
N TYR A 149 -21.28 -5.35 12.70
CA TYR A 149 -21.90 -6.68 12.76
C TYR A 149 -22.00 -7.32 11.36
N PRO A 150 -22.16 -8.65 11.28
CA PRO A 150 -22.28 -9.36 10.00
C PRO A 150 -23.41 -8.83 9.12
N LEU A 151 -23.12 -8.66 7.84
CA LEU A 151 -24.08 -8.27 6.81
C LEU A 151 -24.56 -9.52 6.07
N ILE A 152 -25.82 -9.88 6.26
CA ILE A 152 -26.44 -11.08 5.67
C ILE A 152 -27.81 -10.70 5.12
N ALA A 153 -28.07 -11.02 3.85
CA ALA A 153 -29.38 -10.88 3.21
C ALA A 153 -29.49 -11.87 2.04
N ASN A 154 -30.71 -12.28 1.68
CA ASN A 154 -30.94 -13.37 0.71
C ASN A 154 -30.29 -13.14 -0.67
N ASP A 155 -30.33 -11.90 -1.17
CA ASP A 155 -29.84 -11.55 -2.52
C ASP A 155 -28.50 -10.77 -2.49
N CYS A 156 -27.78 -10.81 -1.36
CA CYS A 156 -26.53 -10.07 -1.18
C CYS A 156 -25.39 -11.01 -0.76
N PRO A 157 -24.14 -10.74 -1.17
CA PRO A 157 -22.99 -11.46 -0.62
C PRO A 157 -22.91 -11.26 0.89
N PRO A 158 -22.55 -12.30 1.67
CA PRO A 158 -22.34 -12.15 3.10
C PRO A 158 -21.00 -11.46 3.37
N PHE A 159 -20.97 -10.53 4.33
CA PHE A 159 -19.73 -9.91 4.80
C PHE A 159 -19.62 -9.96 6.32
N PRO A 160 -18.41 -10.11 6.90
CA PRO A 160 -18.26 -10.15 8.35
C PRO A 160 -18.63 -8.82 9.04
N ASN A 161 -18.48 -7.69 8.34
CA ASN A 161 -18.93 -6.36 8.76
C ASN A 161 -18.96 -5.38 7.57
N GLY A 162 -19.47 -4.18 7.80
CA GLY A 162 -19.56 -3.11 6.79
C GLY A 162 -18.20 -2.66 6.27
N SER A 163 -17.19 -2.49 7.12
CA SER A 163 -15.85 -2.05 6.69
C SER A 163 -15.20 -3.02 5.70
N LEU A 164 -15.32 -4.33 5.94
CA LEU A 164 -14.83 -5.36 5.01
C LEU A 164 -15.66 -5.42 3.72
N ALA A 165 -16.98 -5.19 3.81
CA ALA A 165 -17.82 -5.07 2.62
C ALA A 165 -17.37 -3.90 1.73
N LEU A 166 -17.14 -2.72 2.31
CA LEU A 166 -16.64 -1.55 1.58
C LEU A 166 -15.23 -1.78 1.01
N GLY A 167 -14.35 -2.41 1.80
CA GLY A 167 -13.02 -2.79 1.34
C GLY A 167 -13.04 -3.69 0.11
N TYR A 168 -13.89 -4.71 0.12
CA TYR A 168 -14.07 -5.62 -1.01
C TYR A 168 -14.72 -4.94 -2.21
N ILE A 169 -15.83 -4.21 -2.01
CA ILE A 169 -16.66 -3.65 -3.09
C ILE A 169 -15.99 -2.45 -3.77
N PHE A 170 -15.30 -1.62 -3.01
CA PHE A 170 -14.69 -0.37 -3.48
C PHE A 170 -13.15 -0.43 -3.57
N ASN A 171 -12.58 -1.63 -3.44
CA ASN A 171 -11.13 -1.90 -3.55
C ASN A 171 -10.30 -1.02 -2.60
N LEU A 172 -10.66 -1.04 -1.32
CA LEU A 172 -9.95 -0.29 -0.27
C LEU A 172 -9.03 -1.23 0.51
N LYS A 173 -7.83 -0.75 0.83
CA LYS A 173 -6.92 -1.38 1.79
C LYS A 173 -7.53 -1.32 3.18
N TYR A 174 -7.66 -2.48 3.82
CA TYR A 174 -8.10 -2.59 5.20
C TYR A 174 -6.88 -2.53 6.13
N HIS A 175 -6.80 -1.50 6.98
CA HIS A 175 -5.71 -1.30 7.93
C HIS A 175 -6.10 -1.63 9.39
N GLY A 176 -7.27 -2.22 9.63
CA GLY A 176 -7.80 -2.51 10.97
C GLY A 176 -9.11 -1.78 11.27
N TRP A 177 -9.50 -1.78 12.54
CA TRP A 177 -10.73 -1.15 13.02
C TRP A 177 -10.54 0.39 13.09
N THR A 178 -11.45 1.13 12.44
CA THR A 178 -11.69 2.59 12.50
C THR A 178 -11.15 3.47 11.34
N GLY A 179 -11.97 4.48 11.00
CA GLY A 179 -11.58 5.68 10.25
C GLY A 179 -12.18 5.87 8.84
N MET A 180 -12.85 4.86 8.26
CA MET A 180 -13.59 5.02 6.99
C MET A 180 -14.93 5.74 7.15
N GLU A 181 -15.43 5.85 8.39
CA GLU A 181 -16.72 6.47 8.65
C GLU A 181 -16.73 7.92 8.23
N ARG A 182 -17.85 8.33 7.64
CA ARG A 182 -18.14 9.70 7.24
C ARG A 182 -17.26 10.21 6.09
N LEU A 183 -16.59 9.35 5.33
CA LEU A 183 -15.68 9.79 4.26
C LEU A 183 -16.38 9.92 2.90
N PHE A 184 -16.08 10.99 2.19
CA PHE A 184 -16.33 11.16 0.76
C PHE A 184 -14.98 11.25 0.04
N LEU A 185 -14.66 10.27 -0.80
CA LEU A 185 -13.37 10.15 -1.47
C LEU A 185 -13.51 10.31 -2.98
N ILE A 186 -12.59 11.02 -3.61
CA ILE A 186 -12.46 11.09 -5.07
C ILE A 186 -11.02 10.76 -5.45
N GLU A 187 -10.86 9.77 -6.33
CA GLU A 187 -9.58 9.38 -6.91
C GLU A 187 -9.53 9.75 -8.39
N ILE A 188 -8.57 10.61 -8.77
CA ILE A 188 -8.27 10.96 -10.16
C ILE A 188 -6.83 10.54 -10.48
N PRO A 189 -6.61 9.30 -10.96
CA PRO A 189 -5.28 8.81 -11.29
C PRO A 189 -4.70 9.55 -12.50
N ASP A 190 -3.42 9.88 -12.47
CA ASP A 190 -2.65 10.42 -13.58
C ASP A 190 -2.12 9.30 -14.47
N TYR A 191 -2.94 8.86 -15.42
CA TYR A 191 -2.62 7.74 -16.29
C TYR A 191 -1.54 8.02 -17.35
N ARG A 192 -1.04 9.26 -17.43
CA ARG A 192 -0.12 9.69 -18.50
C ARG A 192 1.18 8.90 -18.51
N ALA A 193 1.78 8.71 -17.34
CA ALA A 193 2.98 7.91 -17.13
C ALA A 193 3.18 7.55 -15.65
N LYS A 194 4.05 6.58 -15.37
CA LYS A 194 4.49 6.25 -14.00
C LYS A 194 5.89 5.65 -13.97
N ILE A 195 6.52 5.64 -12.80
CA ILE A 195 7.72 4.85 -12.53
C ILE A 195 7.25 3.41 -12.26
N LYS A 196 7.47 2.53 -13.24
CA LYS A 196 7.07 1.12 -13.16
C LYS A 196 7.96 0.31 -12.23
N SER A 197 9.27 0.58 -12.25
CA SER A 197 10.18 -0.04 -11.28
C SER A 197 11.48 0.74 -11.08
N VAL A 198 12.02 0.63 -9.88
CA VAL A 198 13.38 1.06 -9.52
C VAL A 198 14.14 -0.17 -9.05
N LYS A 199 15.11 -0.63 -9.85
CA LYS A 199 15.97 -1.77 -9.50
C LYS A 199 17.33 -1.26 -9.05
N ILE A 200 17.72 -1.59 -7.83
CA ILE A 200 18.96 -1.17 -7.19
C ILE A 200 19.81 -2.42 -7.01
N SER A 201 21.03 -2.40 -7.52
CA SER A 201 21.96 -3.54 -7.47
C SER A 201 23.39 -3.01 -7.40
N ASN A 202 24.07 -3.23 -6.28
CA ASN A 202 25.44 -2.77 -6.05
C ASN A 202 25.62 -1.29 -6.47
N LYS A 203 26.52 -1.02 -7.43
CA LYS A 203 26.82 0.30 -8.01
C LYS A 203 25.97 0.65 -9.23
N ARG A 204 24.74 0.15 -9.32
CA ARG A 204 23.86 0.35 -10.48
C ARG A 204 22.41 0.54 -10.06
N ILE A 205 21.76 1.53 -10.66
CA ILE A 205 20.33 1.74 -10.57
C ILE A 205 19.73 1.67 -11.97
N ILE A 206 18.66 0.90 -12.13
CA ILE A 206 17.87 0.84 -13.36
C ILE A 206 16.46 1.29 -13.05
N VAL A 207 16.03 2.36 -13.69
CA VAL A 207 14.65 2.86 -13.59
C VAL A 207 13.92 2.55 -14.88
N GLU A 208 12.75 1.93 -14.76
CA GLU A 208 11.82 1.70 -15.86
C GLU A 208 10.60 2.59 -15.66
N ALA A 209 10.31 3.44 -16.63
CA ALA A 209 9.10 4.23 -16.69
C ALA A 209 8.15 3.61 -17.73
N GLU A 210 6.86 3.59 -17.39
CA GLU A 210 5.78 3.21 -18.27
C GLU A 210 5.02 4.47 -18.69
N SER A 211 4.71 4.60 -19.97
CA SER A 211 3.86 5.69 -20.45
C SER A 211 2.90 5.18 -21.50
N LYS A 212 1.62 5.52 -21.34
CA LYS A 212 0.55 5.16 -22.26
C LYS A 212 0.16 6.31 -23.19
N PHE A 213 0.19 7.54 -22.68
CA PHE A 213 -0.37 8.71 -23.37
C PHE A 213 0.67 9.80 -23.69
N LEU A 214 1.86 9.73 -23.11
CA LEU A 214 2.95 10.66 -23.41
C LEU A 214 4.01 9.95 -24.26
N ARG A 215 4.65 10.71 -25.16
CA ARG A 215 5.81 10.19 -25.89
C ARG A 215 6.98 10.11 -24.92
N LEU A 216 7.69 8.98 -24.88
CA LEU A 216 8.85 8.81 -23.99
C LEU A 216 9.91 9.92 -24.14
N LYS A 217 10.06 10.49 -25.34
CA LYS A 217 10.97 11.62 -25.62
C LYS A 217 10.57 12.93 -24.94
N ASP A 218 9.33 13.05 -24.47
CA ASP A 218 8.81 14.22 -23.75
C ASP A 218 8.89 14.03 -22.23
N LEU A 219 9.34 12.86 -21.78
CA LEU A 219 9.60 12.52 -20.39
C LEU A 219 11.10 12.55 -20.09
N ARG A 220 11.42 12.83 -18.83
CA ARG A 220 12.78 12.79 -18.31
C ARG A 220 12.77 12.34 -16.86
N LEU A 221 13.89 11.77 -16.42
CA LEU A 221 14.13 11.46 -15.02
C LEU A 221 15.11 12.44 -14.38
N GLN A 222 14.78 12.83 -13.15
CA GLN A 222 15.64 13.55 -12.22
C GLN A 222 16.02 12.64 -11.06
N PHE A 223 17.24 12.83 -10.56
CA PHE A 223 17.80 11.99 -9.52
C PHE A 223 18.42 12.85 -8.42
N PHE A 224 18.23 12.40 -7.20
CA PHE A 224 19.16 12.65 -6.11
C PHE A 224 19.57 11.28 -5.56
N ILE A 225 20.86 10.97 -5.58
CA ILE A 225 21.40 9.72 -5.05
C ILE A 225 22.58 10.09 -4.15
N SER A 226 22.58 9.64 -2.91
CA SER A 226 23.73 9.80 -2.02
C SER A 226 24.17 8.46 -1.47
N GLY A 227 25.47 8.31 -1.26
CA GLY A 227 26.08 7.18 -0.57
C GLY A 227 27.38 7.61 0.07
N LYS A 228 28.20 6.65 0.52
CA LYS A 228 29.43 6.93 1.23
C LYS A 228 30.43 7.71 0.37
N GLY A 229 30.60 8.99 0.68
CA GLY A 229 31.57 9.87 0.01
C GLY A 229 31.18 10.35 -1.38
N PHE A 230 29.94 10.11 -1.85
CA PHE A 230 29.48 10.60 -3.15
C PHE A 230 28.03 11.09 -3.14
N THR A 231 27.70 11.98 -4.06
CA THR A 231 26.33 12.44 -4.32
C THR A 231 26.15 12.71 -5.81
N ILE A 232 25.05 12.20 -6.37
CA ILE A 232 24.65 12.42 -7.76
C ILE A 232 23.35 13.21 -7.74
N THR A 233 23.39 14.42 -8.29
CA THR A 233 22.21 15.27 -8.54
C THR A 233 21.94 15.49 -10.02
N ASN A 234 22.70 14.83 -10.90
CA ASN A 234 22.69 15.14 -12.32
C ASN A 234 21.30 14.89 -12.91
N SER A 235 20.70 15.98 -13.38
CA SER A 235 19.26 16.22 -13.25
C SER A 235 18.47 15.97 -14.52
N ASN A 236 18.99 15.25 -15.51
CA ASN A 236 18.23 15.00 -16.75
C ASN A 236 18.73 13.73 -17.48
N GLN A 237 18.11 12.58 -17.23
CA GLN A 237 18.27 11.42 -18.10
C GLN A 237 17.07 11.28 -19.03
N ILE A 238 17.34 11.13 -20.33
CA ILE A 238 16.34 10.79 -21.32
C ILE A 238 16.14 9.27 -21.27
N LEU A 239 14.87 8.86 -21.21
CA LEU A 239 14.49 7.45 -21.22
C LEU A 239 14.80 6.84 -22.59
N THR A 240 15.69 5.84 -22.63
CA THR A 240 15.95 5.04 -23.83
C THR A 240 15.11 3.78 -23.74
N LYS A 241 14.13 3.60 -24.65
CA LYS A 241 13.14 2.51 -24.59
C LYS A 241 12.47 2.41 -23.20
N GLY A 242 12.16 3.55 -22.59
CA GLY A 242 11.49 3.62 -21.28
C GLY A 242 12.41 3.36 -20.08
N LYS A 243 13.73 3.25 -20.29
CA LYS A 243 14.69 2.93 -19.22
C LYS A 243 15.77 3.98 -19.08
N ALA A 244 16.20 4.20 -17.84
CA ALA A 244 17.44 4.88 -17.52
C ALA A 244 18.32 3.96 -16.67
N LYS A 245 19.62 4.00 -16.93
CA LYS A 245 20.62 3.23 -16.22
C LYS A 245 21.64 4.20 -15.64
N ILE A 246 21.80 4.14 -14.33
CA ILE A 246 22.75 4.96 -13.58
C ILE A 246 23.82 4.03 -13.04
N VAL A 247 25.08 4.37 -13.27
CA VAL A 247 26.24 3.70 -12.68
C VAL A 247 26.75 4.60 -11.56
N LEU A 248 27.02 4.02 -10.41
CA LEU A 248 27.42 4.70 -9.19
C LEU A 248 28.92 4.50 -8.95
N GLU A 249 29.53 5.43 -8.22
CA GLU A 249 30.90 5.29 -7.72
C GLU A 249 30.98 4.29 -6.57
N ASP A 250 29.96 4.29 -5.71
CA ASP A 250 29.80 3.35 -4.61
C ASP A 250 28.33 2.99 -4.33
N GLU A 251 28.07 2.19 -3.29
CA GLU A 251 26.71 1.82 -2.87
C GLU A 251 25.89 3.06 -2.46
N ALA A 252 24.66 3.17 -2.98
CA ALA A 252 23.75 4.25 -2.62
C ALA A 252 23.06 3.95 -1.28
N GLU A 253 22.83 4.99 -0.47
CA GLU A 253 22.08 4.92 0.78
C GLU A 253 20.70 5.55 0.64
N ILE A 254 20.63 6.71 -0.03
CA ILE A 254 19.40 7.48 -0.26
C ILE A 254 19.23 7.70 -1.76
N ILE A 255 18.04 7.40 -2.27
CA ILE A 255 17.69 7.53 -3.69
C ILE A 255 16.34 8.22 -3.80
N LEU A 256 16.30 9.34 -4.51
CA LEU A 256 15.09 9.99 -5.02
C LEU A 256 15.13 9.93 -6.53
N VAL A 257 14.05 9.40 -7.12
CA VAL A 257 13.80 9.38 -8.55
C VAL A 257 12.54 10.18 -8.83
N VAL A 258 12.61 11.16 -9.73
CA VAL A 258 11.46 11.98 -10.13
C VAL A 258 11.23 11.81 -11.63
N LEU A 259 10.03 11.35 -12.00
CA LEU A 259 9.55 11.34 -13.37
C LEU A 259 8.76 12.61 -13.64
N GLN A 260 9.14 13.32 -14.70
CA GLN A 260 8.50 14.57 -15.07
C GLN A 260 8.45 14.74 -16.59
N THR A 261 7.57 15.63 -17.03
CA THR A 261 7.59 16.13 -18.41
C THR A 261 8.82 17.03 -18.63
N LYS A 262 9.19 17.24 -19.89
CA LYS A 262 10.21 18.24 -20.26
C LYS A 262 9.84 19.67 -19.85
N ALA A 263 8.54 19.96 -19.70
CA ALA A 263 8.05 21.24 -19.20
C ALA A 263 8.21 21.39 -17.67
N GLY A 264 8.67 20.35 -16.95
CA GLY A 264 8.90 20.40 -15.51
C GLY A 264 7.71 19.97 -14.65
N GLU A 265 6.64 19.45 -15.26
CA GLU A 265 5.52 18.89 -14.51
C GLU A 265 5.90 17.53 -13.94
N ILE A 266 5.87 17.39 -12.61
CA ILE A 266 6.12 16.12 -11.94
C ILE A 266 4.92 15.20 -12.16
N ILE A 267 5.18 13.99 -12.64
CA ILE A 267 4.19 12.95 -12.86
C ILE A 267 4.28 11.89 -11.76
N ASP A 268 5.50 11.47 -11.40
CA ASP A 268 5.68 10.41 -10.40
C ASP A 268 7.00 10.57 -9.65
N LYS A 269 7.11 9.98 -8.46
CA LYS A 269 8.39 9.91 -7.73
C LYS A 269 8.54 8.63 -6.94
N LYS A 270 9.80 8.27 -6.66
CA LYS A 270 10.18 7.19 -5.74
C LYS A 270 11.26 7.67 -4.80
N GLU A 271 11.08 7.38 -3.53
CA GLU A 271 12.05 7.67 -2.47
C GLU A 271 12.43 6.34 -1.81
N VAL A 272 13.73 6.09 -1.75
CA VAL A 272 14.30 4.87 -1.17
C VAL A 272 15.35 5.28 -0.16
N ASN A 273 15.22 4.79 1.06
CA ASN A 273 16.28 4.81 2.05
C ASN A 273 16.66 3.35 2.31
N LEU A 274 17.89 2.95 2.02
CA LEU A 274 18.29 1.55 2.19
C LEU A 274 18.36 1.11 3.66
N SER A 275 18.37 2.03 4.63
CA SER A 275 18.22 1.71 6.05
C SER A 275 16.78 1.38 6.43
N TYR A 276 15.80 1.79 5.63
CA TYR A 276 14.38 1.47 5.81
C TYR A 276 13.67 1.51 4.46
N VAL A 277 13.56 0.34 3.83
CA VAL A 277 12.93 0.21 2.52
C VAL A 277 11.42 0.27 2.71
N PRO A 278 10.72 1.30 2.18
CA PRO A 278 9.27 1.35 2.26
C PRO A 278 8.64 0.18 1.50
N PRO A 279 7.42 -0.27 1.87
CA PRO A 279 6.71 -1.35 1.19
C PRO A 279 6.14 -0.91 -0.17
N ASP A 280 6.98 -0.38 -1.05
CA ASP A 280 6.64 -0.04 -2.43
C ASP A 280 7.10 -1.19 -3.35
N SER A 281 6.13 -1.95 -3.86
CA SER A 281 6.37 -3.13 -4.71
C SER A 281 7.10 -2.85 -6.03
N SER A 282 7.21 -1.58 -6.44
CA SER A 282 7.99 -1.17 -7.60
C SER A 282 9.48 -1.01 -7.31
N ILE A 283 9.89 -0.95 -6.04
CA ILE A 283 11.29 -0.91 -5.62
C ILE A 283 11.80 -2.35 -5.49
N LYS A 284 12.91 -2.67 -6.16
CA LYS A 284 13.57 -3.97 -6.10
C LYS A 284 15.03 -3.78 -5.75
N ILE A 285 15.43 -4.23 -4.57
CA ILE A 285 16.82 -4.12 -4.11
C ILE A 285 17.47 -5.51 -4.19
N GLU A 286 18.60 -5.55 -4.86
CA GLU A 286 19.53 -6.67 -4.87
C GLU A 286 20.71 -6.28 -3.99
N ILE A 287 20.81 -6.93 -2.82
CA ILE A 287 21.82 -6.60 -1.83
C ILE A 287 23.18 -7.07 -2.36
N PRO A 288 24.19 -6.17 -2.49
CA PRO A 288 25.50 -6.55 -2.99
C PRO A 288 26.13 -7.64 -2.15
N SER A 289 26.74 -8.61 -2.82
CA SER A 289 27.28 -9.82 -2.20
C SER A 289 28.39 -9.52 -1.19
N HIS A 290 29.08 -8.39 -1.29
CA HIS A 290 30.07 -7.95 -0.32
C HIS A 290 29.41 -7.64 1.03
N SER A 291 28.38 -6.79 1.05
CA SER A 291 27.63 -6.44 2.26
C SER A 291 26.96 -7.68 2.88
N LEU A 292 26.50 -8.63 2.05
CA LEU A 292 26.04 -9.94 2.52
C LEU A 292 27.17 -10.77 3.14
N LYS A 293 28.36 -10.80 2.54
CA LYS A 293 29.53 -11.49 3.11
C LYS A 293 29.98 -10.87 4.43
N GLU A 294 29.92 -9.55 4.57
CA GLU A 294 30.22 -8.86 5.84
C GLU A 294 29.23 -9.25 6.93
N MET A 295 27.93 -9.23 6.63
CA MET A 295 26.90 -9.71 7.57
C MET A 295 27.13 -11.18 7.96
N ILE A 296 27.47 -12.03 7.00
CA ILE A 296 27.79 -13.44 7.26
C ILE A 296 29.05 -13.57 8.13
N ALA A 297 30.07 -12.76 7.86
CA ALA A 297 31.33 -12.75 8.62
C ALA A 297 31.17 -12.24 10.06
N MET A 298 30.20 -11.34 10.31
CA MET A 298 29.83 -10.89 11.65
C MET A 298 29.12 -11.97 12.49
N GLY A 299 28.69 -13.07 11.86
CA GLY A 299 28.04 -14.18 12.52
C GLY A 299 26.54 -13.97 12.77
N GLU A 300 25.92 -14.94 13.45
CA GLU A 300 24.54 -14.82 13.88
C GLU A 300 24.38 -13.75 14.95
N THR A 301 23.28 -13.01 14.89
CA THR A 301 22.98 -11.92 15.82
C THR A 301 21.51 -11.95 16.20
N LYS A 302 21.09 -11.00 17.05
CA LYS A 302 19.66 -10.80 17.32
C LYS A 302 18.82 -10.43 16.08
N HIS A 303 19.44 -10.12 14.94
CA HIS A 303 18.77 -9.84 13.66
C HIS A 303 19.20 -10.75 12.51
N VAL A 304 20.10 -11.71 12.75
CA VAL A 304 20.68 -12.57 11.72
C VAL A 304 20.67 -14.02 12.19
N GLU A 305 20.13 -14.90 11.36
CA GLU A 305 20.11 -16.35 11.55
C GLU A 305 20.68 -17.03 10.30
N PHE A 306 21.44 -18.11 10.47
CA PHE A 306 21.97 -18.93 9.39
C PHE A 306 21.29 -20.30 9.37
N LYS A 307 21.00 -20.79 8.17
CA LYS A 307 20.53 -22.16 7.94
C LYS A 307 21.30 -22.74 6.77
N SER A 308 21.96 -23.87 6.96
CA SER A 308 22.64 -24.58 5.86
C SER A 308 21.62 -25.07 4.83
N GLU A 309 20.52 -25.61 5.32
CA GLU A 309 19.46 -26.26 4.55
C GLU A 309 18.11 -26.14 5.26
N LEU A 310 17.04 -26.51 4.56
CA LEU A 310 15.67 -26.46 5.07
C LEU A 310 15.14 -27.87 5.29
N ASP A 311 15.58 -28.55 6.33
CA ASP A 311 15.19 -29.95 6.58
C ASP A 311 13.94 -30.07 7.45
N ASN A 312 13.86 -29.23 8.48
CA ASN A 312 12.75 -29.22 9.43
C ASN A 312 12.05 -27.86 9.42
N PRO A 313 10.73 -27.81 9.20
CA PRO A 313 9.98 -26.56 9.22
C PRO A 313 9.96 -25.89 10.61
N GLU A 314 9.89 -26.65 11.70
CA GLU A 314 9.64 -26.08 13.03
C GLU A 314 10.73 -25.11 13.49
N PRO A 315 12.04 -25.44 13.44
CA PRO A 315 13.09 -24.51 13.85
C PRO A 315 13.15 -23.28 12.93
N PHE A 316 12.95 -23.46 11.63
CA PHE A 316 12.99 -22.37 10.66
C PHE A 316 11.82 -21.39 10.88
N VAL A 317 10.60 -21.92 11.01
CA VAL A 317 9.40 -21.14 11.26
C VAL A 317 9.45 -20.47 12.64
N SER A 318 10.01 -21.13 13.65
CA SER A 318 10.23 -20.55 14.97
C SER A 318 11.11 -19.30 14.91
N SER A 319 12.17 -19.31 14.09
CA SER A 319 13.01 -18.13 13.85
C SER A 319 12.23 -17.00 13.15
N ILE A 320 11.36 -17.32 12.19
CA ILE A 320 10.50 -16.31 11.55
C ILE A 320 9.55 -15.68 12.58
N ILE A 321 8.89 -16.50 13.40
CA ILE A 321 7.98 -16.04 14.46
C ILE A 321 8.73 -15.17 15.48
N SER A 322 9.93 -15.59 15.90
CA SER A 322 10.72 -14.87 16.89
C SER A 322 11.15 -13.50 16.38
N PHE A 323 11.58 -13.40 15.11
CA PHE A 323 11.89 -12.12 14.47
C PHE A 323 10.66 -11.23 14.37
N ALA A 324 9.53 -11.77 13.89
CA ALA A 324 8.29 -11.01 13.73
C ALA A 324 7.76 -10.47 15.06
N ASN A 325 7.89 -11.22 16.16
CA ASN A 325 7.52 -10.77 17.51
C ASN A 325 8.51 -9.79 18.14
N SER A 326 9.73 -9.70 17.61
CA SER A 326 10.83 -8.93 18.22
C SER A 326 11.15 -7.67 17.40
N GLU A 327 12.34 -7.55 16.84
CA GLU A 327 12.80 -6.35 16.10
C GLU A 327 12.94 -6.62 14.59
N GLY A 328 12.36 -7.72 14.09
CA GLY A 328 12.61 -8.20 12.73
C GLY A 328 14.02 -8.76 12.57
N GLY A 329 14.33 -9.25 11.36
CA GLY A 329 15.65 -9.80 11.07
C GLY A 329 15.71 -10.47 9.70
N ARG A 330 16.80 -11.20 9.50
CA ARG A 330 17.13 -11.85 8.24
C ARG A 330 17.63 -13.26 8.48
N ILE A 331 17.13 -14.20 7.68
CA ILE A 331 17.61 -15.57 7.64
C ILE A 331 18.38 -15.80 6.35
N PHE A 332 19.60 -16.32 6.45
CA PHE A 332 20.42 -16.73 5.31
C PHE A 332 20.37 -18.25 5.14
N VAL A 333 19.70 -18.71 4.09
CA VAL A 333 19.62 -20.14 3.74
C VAL A 333 20.70 -20.48 2.72
N GLY A 334 21.46 -21.55 2.99
CA GLY A 334 22.70 -21.89 2.28
C GLY A 334 23.96 -21.39 2.99
N VAL A 335 23.87 -21.06 4.29
CA VAL A 335 24.99 -20.66 5.16
C VAL A 335 24.97 -21.52 6.41
N ASN A 336 26.06 -22.19 6.75
CA ASN A 336 26.10 -23.01 7.97
C ASN A 336 26.31 -22.15 9.23
N ASN A 337 26.18 -22.76 10.41
CA ASN A 337 26.30 -22.08 11.71
C ASN A 337 27.69 -21.47 11.98
N HIS A 338 28.68 -21.72 11.12
CA HIS A 338 30.01 -21.12 11.19
C HIS A 338 30.21 -19.97 10.19
N GLY A 339 29.13 -19.51 9.54
CA GLY A 339 29.19 -18.46 8.52
C GLY A 339 29.82 -18.94 7.19
N LYS A 340 29.99 -20.25 6.98
CA LYS A 340 30.46 -20.78 5.71
C LYS A 340 29.28 -20.91 4.74
N ILE A 341 29.41 -20.26 3.59
CA ILE A 341 28.46 -20.39 2.48
C ILE A 341 28.59 -21.80 1.90
N VAL A 342 27.51 -22.59 1.98
CA VAL A 342 27.38 -23.94 1.40
C VAL A 342 26.58 -23.91 0.10
N GLY A 343 25.72 -22.90 -0.07
CA GLY A 343 24.87 -22.71 -1.23
C GLY A 343 23.54 -23.47 -1.18
N ILE A 344 22.67 -23.24 -2.17
CA ILE A 344 21.40 -23.96 -2.34
C ILE A 344 21.33 -24.58 -3.75
N SER A 345 20.56 -25.66 -3.90
CA SER A 345 20.46 -26.42 -5.16
C SER A 345 19.34 -25.93 -6.09
N ASP A 346 18.16 -25.61 -5.54
CA ASP A 346 16.98 -25.18 -6.30
C ASP A 346 16.32 -23.96 -5.64
N PRO A 347 16.69 -22.72 -6.04
CA PRO A 347 16.16 -21.51 -5.42
C PRO A 347 14.63 -21.35 -5.54
N PRO A 348 13.98 -21.63 -6.69
CA PRO A 348 12.52 -21.68 -6.79
C PRO A 348 11.88 -22.65 -5.80
N ALA A 349 12.34 -23.89 -5.72
CA ALA A 349 11.76 -24.89 -4.81
C ALA A 349 11.94 -24.51 -3.34
N ILE A 350 13.10 -23.94 -2.98
CA ILE A 350 13.34 -23.40 -1.63
C ILE A 350 12.37 -22.28 -1.30
N LYS A 351 12.11 -21.37 -2.24
CA LYS A 351 11.15 -20.26 -2.05
C LYS A 351 9.73 -20.79 -1.82
N GLU A 352 9.26 -21.72 -2.64
CA GLU A 352 7.94 -22.33 -2.50
C GLU A 352 7.81 -23.05 -1.15
N LYS A 353 8.82 -23.84 -0.78
CA LYS A 353 8.89 -24.55 0.50
C LYS A 353 8.78 -23.61 1.70
N ILE A 354 9.47 -22.46 1.69
CA ILE A 354 9.37 -21.45 2.75
C ILE A 354 7.95 -20.89 2.85
N ILE A 355 7.34 -20.55 1.71
CA ILE A 355 5.97 -19.99 1.68
C ILE A 355 4.97 -20.99 2.26
N ASP A 356 5.09 -22.26 1.88
CA ASP A 356 4.21 -23.34 2.35
C ASP A 356 4.36 -23.57 3.85
N TRP A 357 5.59 -23.61 4.36
CA TRP A 357 5.86 -23.77 5.78
C TRP A 357 5.26 -22.65 6.62
N ILE A 358 5.44 -21.40 6.20
CA ILE A 358 4.84 -20.23 6.88
C ILE A 358 3.31 -20.33 6.84
N ALA A 359 2.72 -20.61 5.68
CA ALA A 359 1.26 -20.69 5.54
C ALA A 359 0.64 -21.81 6.40
N GLN A 360 1.34 -22.94 6.51
CA GLN A 360 0.88 -24.08 7.29
C GLN A 360 1.06 -23.87 8.79
N GLN A 361 2.14 -23.23 9.23
CA GLN A 361 2.55 -23.24 10.63
C GLN A 361 2.40 -21.91 11.38
N CYS A 362 2.39 -20.75 10.71
CA CYS A 362 2.25 -19.46 11.39
C CYS A 362 0.79 -19.03 11.56
N ASP A 363 0.45 -18.49 12.72
CA ASP A 363 -0.80 -17.80 12.97
C ASP A 363 -0.58 -16.55 13.86
N PRO A 364 -0.91 -15.34 13.40
CA PRO A 364 -1.32 -14.99 12.03
C PRO A 364 -0.24 -15.34 10.98
N ARG A 365 -0.61 -15.39 9.69
CA ARG A 365 0.37 -15.58 8.63
C ARG A 365 1.34 -14.39 8.59
N ILE A 366 2.64 -14.69 8.49
CA ILE A 366 3.70 -13.68 8.34
C ILE A 366 4.05 -13.56 6.86
N ASP A 367 4.01 -12.36 6.31
CA ASP A 367 4.54 -12.10 4.97
C ASP A 367 6.04 -11.77 5.09
N VAL A 368 6.87 -12.47 4.31
CA VAL A 368 8.32 -12.29 4.26
C VAL A 368 8.76 -11.91 2.85
N ASP A 369 9.79 -11.07 2.76
CA ASP A 369 10.45 -10.78 1.49
C ASP A 369 11.60 -11.75 1.28
N MET A 370 11.76 -12.24 0.05
CA MET A 370 12.78 -13.24 -0.28
C MET A 370 13.56 -12.87 -1.52
N HIS A 371 14.89 -12.92 -1.39
CA HIS A 371 15.84 -12.54 -2.43
C HIS A 371 16.88 -13.66 -2.61
N TYR A 372 17.06 -14.16 -3.83
CA TYR A 372 18.12 -15.11 -4.15
C TYR A 372 19.37 -14.36 -4.64
N SER A 373 20.47 -14.51 -3.93
CA SER A 373 21.78 -14.01 -4.35
C SER A 373 22.45 -15.05 -5.22
N LYS A 374 22.51 -14.80 -6.54
CA LYS A 374 23.20 -15.69 -7.51
C LYS A 374 24.69 -15.78 -7.24
N ASP A 375 25.31 -14.66 -6.87
CA ASP A 375 26.76 -14.56 -6.66
C ASP A 375 27.24 -15.34 -5.44
N LEU A 376 26.41 -15.45 -4.39
CA LEU A 376 26.70 -16.26 -3.20
C LEU A 376 26.02 -17.64 -3.25
N ASN A 377 25.09 -17.84 -4.17
CA ASN A 377 24.19 -18.99 -4.22
C ASN A 377 23.39 -19.20 -2.91
N ILE A 378 22.84 -18.15 -2.31
CA ILE A 378 22.06 -18.25 -1.05
C ILE A 378 20.68 -17.59 -1.19
N MET A 379 19.71 -18.06 -0.42
CA MET A 379 18.41 -17.39 -0.27
C MET A 379 18.44 -16.51 0.98
N ILE A 380 18.06 -15.25 0.81
CA ILE A 380 17.89 -14.27 1.87
C ILE A 380 16.39 -14.14 2.15
N VAL A 381 16.00 -14.32 3.41
CA VAL A 381 14.62 -14.18 3.88
C VAL A 381 14.56 -13.02 4.86
N ASP A 382 13.96 -11.91 4.44
CA ASP A 382 13.75 -10.71 5.25
C ASP A 382 12.41 -10.83 6.00
N VAL A 383 12.51 -10.84 7.33
CA VAL A 383 11.37 -10.99 8.24
C VAL A 383 11.07 -9.64 8.88
N PRO A 384 9.91 -9.03 8.58
CA PRO A 384 9.58 -7.71 9.11
C PRO A 384 9.25 -7.75 10.61
N VAL A 385 9.28 -6.58 11.24
CA VAL A 385 8.62 -6.34 12.53
C VAL A 385 7.12 -6.59 12.33
N GLY A 386 6.61 -7.66 12.93
CA GLY A 386 5.22 -8.07 12.78
C GLY A 386 4.24 -7.04 13.32
N LYS A 387 3.11 -6.86 12.64
CA LYS A 387 2.09 -5.84 12.96
C LYS A 387 0.92 -6.40 13.80
N GLN A 388 0.72 -7.71 13.80
CA GLN A 388 -0.36 -8.43 14.49
C GLN A 388 0.22 -9.34 15.58
N ARG A 389 1.00 -8.75 16.49
CA ARG A 389 1.69 -9.52 17.54
C ARG A 389 0.71 -9.88 18.66
N PRO A 390 0.76 -11.10 19.21
CA PRO A 390 1.81 -12.09 18.98
C PRO A 390 1.53 -13.01 17.79
N TYR A 391 2.59 -13.32 17.05
CA TYR A 391 2.63 -14.42 16.10
C TYR A 391 3.01 -15.69 16.84
N CYS A 392 2.34 -16.80 16.53
CA CYS A 392 2.56 -18.08 17.17
C CYS A 392 2.57 -19.21 16.14
N MET A 393 3.11 -20.35 16.53
CA MET A 393 3.01 -21.57 15.75
C MET A 393 1.62 -22.18 15.98
N LYS A 394 0.97 -22.67 14.93
CA LYS A 394 -0.37 -23.29 15.02
C LYS A 394 -0.42 -24.53 15.89
N SER A 395 0.68 -25.28 15.96
CA SER A 395 0.84 -26.43 16.88
C SER A 395 0.99 -26.01 18.35
N GLY A 396 1.14 -24.72 18.62
CA GLY A 396 1.32 -24.16 19.96
C GLY A 396 2.74 -23.64 20.17
N GLY A 397 2.85 -22.47 20.80
CA GLY A 397 4.12 -21.83 21.11
C GLY A 397 4.29 -20.50 20.37
N CYS A 398 4.63 -19.46 21.12
CA CYS A 398 4.97 -18.16 20.56
C CYS A 398 6.42 -17.88 20.95
N PHE A 399 7.23 -17.50 19.98
CA PHE A 399 8.67 -17.36 20.16
C PHE A 399 9.08 -15.89 20.14
N ILE A 400 10.11 -15.54 20.88
CA ILE A 400 10.76 -14.24 20.86
C ILE A 400 12.27 -14.41 20.76
N ARG A 401 12.92 -13.42 20.17
CA ARG A 401 14.36 -13.42 19.91
C ARG A 401 15.07 -12.77 21.09
N HIS A 402 16.06 -13.45 21.67
CA HIS A 402 16.89 -12.88 22.72
C HIS A 402 18.36 -13.22 22.48
N ASN A 403 19.21 -12.21 22.29
CA ASN A 403 20.66 -12.37 22.07
C ASN A 403 21.04 -13.39 20.99
N GLY A 404 20.22 -13.51 19.93
CA GLY A 404 20.48 -14.42 18.81
C GLY A 404 19.89 -15.83 18.95
N THR A 405 19.15 -16.12 20.01
CA THR A 405 18.42 -17.40 20.16
C THR A 405 16.91 -17.21 20.14
N ASP A 406 16.22 -18.25 19.69
CA ASP A 406 14.77 -18.33 19.71
C ASP A 406 14.32 -19.03 21.00
N ARG A 407 13.49 -18.36 21.79
CA ARG A 407 12.90 -18.97 22.98
C ARG A 407 11.41 -18.72 23.05
N GLN A 408 10.72 -19.62 23.72
CA GLN A 408 9.30 -19.44 24.00
C GLN A 408 9.10 -18.18 24.86
N ALA A 409 8.11 -17.38 24.47
CA ALA A 409 7.72 -16.19 25.20
C ALA A 409 7.14 -16.59 26.56
N THR A 410 7.57 -15.90 27.62
CA THR A 410 6.95 -16.06 28.92
C THR A 410 5.55 -15.44 28.91
N ARG A 411 4.72 -15.81 29.89
CA ARG A 411 3.38 -15.21 30.05
C ARG A 411 3.44 -13.67 30.10
N SER A 412 4.39 -13.10 30.83
CA SER A 412 4.52 -11.64 30.95
C SER A 412 4.87 -10.97 29.62
N GLU A 413 5.73 -11.61 28.81
CA GLU A 413 6.11 -11.09 27.50
C GLU A 413 4.97 -11.20 26.48
N LEU A 414 4.20 -12.30 26.53
CA LEU A 414 2.98 -12.42 25.76
C LEU A 414 1.99 -11.29 26.11
N GLU A 415 1.74 -11.07 27.39
CA GLU A 415 0.89 -9.97 27.86
C GLU A 415 1.40 -8.59 27.39
N GLN A 416 2.72 -8.39 27.29
CA GLN A 416 3.30 -7.16 26.74
C GLN A 416 3.12 -7.05 25.22
N LEU A 417 3.27 -8.15 24.47
CA LEU A 417 3.02 -8.17 23.03
C LEU A 417 1.57 -7.79 22.71
N PHE A 418 0.61 -8.38 23.43
CA PHE A 418 -0.81 -8.00 23.36
C PHE A 418 -1.06 -6.54 23.77
N LYS A 419 -0.38 -6.03 24.81
CA LYS A 419 -0.53 -4.62 25.24
C LYS A 419 0.04 -3.62 24.24
N LYS A 420 1.18 -3.91 23.62
CA LYS A 420 1.78 -3.05 22.58
C LYS A 420 0.88 -2.96 21.35
N GLU A 421 0.25 -4.06 20.95
CA GLU A 421 -0.78 -4.05 19.91
C GLU A 421 -1.97 -3.14 20.30
N ASN A 422 -2.45 -3.24 21.55
CA ASN A 422 -3.53 -2.39 22.05
C ASN A 422 -3.16 -0.91 22.28
N LEU A 423 -1.89 -0.58 22.52
CA LEU A 423 -1.41 0.81 22.68
C LEU A 423 -1.15 1.49 21.34
N VAL A 424 -0.66 0.76 20.33
CA VAL A 424 -0.59 1.25 18.94
C VAL A 424 -2.00 1.43 18.36
N ASN A 425 -2.98 0.68 18.86
CA ASN A 425 -4.41 0.82 18.52
C ASN A 425 -5.22 1.71 19.48
N ARG A 426 -4.60 2.39 20.45
CA ARG A 426 -5.25 3.45 21.23
C ARG A 426 -4.92 4.80 20.59
N PRO A 427 -5.90 5.56 20.07
CA PRO A 427 -5.65 6.96 19.77
C PRO A 427 -5.16 7.65 21.06
N SER A 428 -4.11 8.45 20.93
CA SER A 428 -3.67 9.36 21.98
C SER A 428 -4.75 10.40 22.23
N TYR A 429 -5.78 10.04 22.98
CA TYR A 429 -6.62 10.99 23.69
C TYR A 429 -6.14 11.03 25.13
N VAL A 430 -5.21 11.93 25.40
CA VAL A 430 -5.05 12.52 26.73
C VAL A 430 -4.92 14.03 26.51
N LEU A 431 -6.04 14.68 26.82
CA LEU A 431 -6.35 16.12 26.92
C LEU A 431 -6.53 16.91 25.62
#